data_AF-A0A2N1W8Z7-F1
#
_entry.id   AF-A0A2N1W8Z7-F1
#
_cell.length_a   1.000
_cell.length_b   1.000
_cell.length_c   1.000
_cell.angle_alpha   90.00
_cell.angle_beta   90.00
_cell.angle_gamma   90.00
#
_symmetry.space_group_name_H-M   'P 1'
#
loop_
_entity.id
_entity.type
_entity.pdbx_description
1 polymer ?
#
loop_
_entity_poly.entity_id
_entity_poly.type
_entity_poly.pdbx_seq_one_letter_code
_entity_poly.pdbx_strand_id
1 'polypeptide(L)'
;MKSRVPAGTRFATIDLTTRFLAPVSRGPVEARARISHWDGRDLAGEAQVTDATGHVVAEFSSCFRLARADAERLHRVAQRFERIGNPARRDPVALGALAERVAGYFRPRLPRHANRIGLEVLAPSAGPVILGDPVLLEWALEAMVKNAVDALQGRGGKIVLTVRAEGPEAILRVTDNGPGVPRELRRTLFEPGITSKRGGWGIGLALARRVVADGHDGTLMLEPSEKGTTFVMRLPLAEPTA
;
A
#
# COMPACT_ATOMS: atom_id res chain seq x y z
N MET A 1 -8.35 3.88 -22.90
CA MET A 1 -8.78 2.70 -23.69
C MET A 1 -8.47 1.45 -22.88
N LYS A 2 -9.48 0.75 -22.35
CA LYS A 2 -9.27 -0.56 -21.70
C LYS A 2 -9.07 -1.59 -22.82
N SER A 3 -7.84 -2.08 -23.04
CA SER A 3 -7.67 -3.22 -23.93
C SER A 3 -8.26 -4.45 -23.23
N ARG A 4 -9.40 -4.91 -23.73
CA ARG A 4 -9.93 -6.24 -23.40
C ARG A 4 -9.02 -7.23 -24.12
N VAL A 5 -8.24 -7.99 -23.37
CA VAL A 5 -7.52 -9.14 -23.91
C VAL A 5 -8.58 -10.12 -24.45
N PRO A 6 -8.54 -10.50 -25.74
CA PRO A 6 -9.56 -11.34 -26.33
C PRO A 6 -9.54 -12.76 -25.74
N ALA A 7 -10.72 -13.36 -25.58
CA ALA A 7 -10.83 -14.75 -25.15
C ALA A 7 -10.13 -15.65 -26.18
N GLY A 8 -9.06 -16.35 -25.76
CA GLY A 8 -8.23 -17.20 -26.62
C GLY A 8 -6.75 -16.80 -26.73
N THR A 9 -6.29 -15.75 -26.06
CA THR A 9 -4.85 -15.44 -26.00
C THR A 9 -4.11 -16.57 -25.27
N ARG A 10 -3.31 -17.35 -26.01
CA ARG A 10 -2.40 -18.34 -25.42
C ARG A 10 -1.37 -17.61 -24.56
N PHE A 11 -1.42 -17.83 -23.25
CA PHE A 11 -0.39 -17.37 -22.34
C PHE A 11 0.91 -18.13 -22.67
N ALA A 12 2.01 -17.42 -22.87
CA ALA A 12 3.28 -18.04 -23.22
C ALA A 12 3.73 -18.93 -22.06
N THR A 13 3.79 -20.25 -22.29
CA THR A 13 4.48 -21.16 -21.38
C THR A 13 5.97 -20.89 -21.50
N ILE A 14 6.59 -20.47 -20.41
CA ILE A 14 8.04 -20.24 -20.35
C ILE A 14 8.64 -21.39 -19.57
N ASP A 15 9.38 -22.24 -20.27
CA ASP A 15 10.20 -23.30 -19.68
C ASP A 15 11.64 -22.80 -19.57
N LEU A 16 12.12 -22.63 -18.34
CA LEU A 16 13.52 -22.30 -18.05
C LEU A 16 14.21 -23.57 -17.55
N THR A 17 15.31 -23.93 -18.21
CA THR A 17 16.12 -25.10 -17.83
C THR A 17 17.56 -24.65 -17.62
N THR A 18 18.13 -24.97 -16.46
CA THR A 18 19.54 -24.70 -16.17
C THR A 18 20.19 -25.90 -15.47
N ARG A 19 21.49 -26.11 -15.74
CA ARG A 19 22.26 -27.22 -15.17
C ARG A 19 23.37 -26.67 -14.28
N PHE A 20 23.53 -27.25 -13.09
CA PHE A 20 24.57 -26.87 -12.14
C PHE A 20 24.94 -28.02 -11.20
N LEU A 21 26.00 -27.85 -10.43
CA LEU A 21 26.43 -28.79 -9.39
C LEU A 21 25.79 -28.38 -8.05
N ALA A 22 24.93 -29.24 -7.51
CA ALA A 22 24.31 -29.00 -6.21
C ALA A 22 25.16 -29.60 -5.08
N PRO A 23 25.31 -28.92 -3.92
CA PRO A 23 26.15 -29.38 -2.81
C PRO A 23 25.79 -30.78 -2.26
N VAL A 24 24.55 -31.23 -2.48
CA VAL A 24 23.99 -32.46 -1.91
C VAL A 24 23.89 -33.60 -2.93
N SER A 25 24.30 -33.37 -4.19
CA SER A 25 24.19 -34.33 -5.30
C SER A 25 25.55 -34.90 -5.68
N ARG A 26 25.62 -36.20 -5.99
CA ARG A 26 26.82 -36.88 -6.51
C ARG A 26 27.11 -36.57 -7.99
N GLY A 27 26.37 -35.66 -8.62
CA GLY A 27 26.51 -35.29 -10.03
C GLY A 27 25.73 -34.02 -10.42
N PRO A 28 25.82 -33.58 -11.70
CA PRO A 28 25.09 -32.42 -12.18
C PRO A 28 23.58 -32.63 -12.07
N VAL A 29 22.87 -31.59 -11.64
CA VAL A 29 21.40 -31.55 -11.56
C VAL A 29 20.85 -30.57 -12.59
N GLU A 30 19.62 -30.82 -13.02
CA GLU A 30 18.88 -29.98 -13.94
C GLU A 30 17.69 -29.35 -13.22
N ALA A 31 17.67 -28.03 -13.09
CA ALA A 31 16.51 -27.30 -12.60
C ALA A 31 15.61 -26.92 -13.77
N ARG A 32 14.32 -27.25 -13.66
CA ARG A 32 13.26 -26.86 -14.59
C ARG A 32 12.23 -26.03 -13.87
N ALA A 33 11.94 -24.85 -14.40
CA ALA A 33 10.81 -24.04 -13.97
C ALA A 33 9.87 -23.84 -15.15
N ARG A 34 8.60 -24.14 -14.95
CA ARG A 34 7.53 -23.95 -15.92
C ARG A 34 6.56 -22.91 -15.40
N ILE A 35 6.42 -21.81 -16.12
CA ILE A 35 5.34 -20.84 -15.91
C ILE A 35 4.15 -21.30 -16.74
N SER A 36 3.07 -21.72 -16.08
CA SER A 36 1.85 -22.17 -16.74
C SER A 36 0.87 -21.03 -17.06
N HIS A 37 0.96 -19.93 -16.30
CA HIS A 37 0.12 -18.75 -16.50
C HIS A 37 0.84 -17.47 -16.09
N TRP A 38 0.79 -16.45 -16.97
CA TRP A 38 1.17 -15.07 -16.66
C TRP A 38 0.37 -14.10 -17.53
N ASP A 39 -0.46 -13.26 -16.91
CA ASP A 39 -1.23 -12.21 -17.60
C ASP A 39 -0.80 -10.78 -17.20
N GLY A 40 0.32 -10.66 -16.48
CA GLY A 40 0.80 -9.41 -15.88
C GLY A 40 0.15 -9.07 -14.53
N ARG A 41 -0.78 -9.88 -14.03
CA ARG A 41 -1.46 -9.74 -12.73
C ARG A 41 -1.43 -11.01 -11.89
N ASP A 42 -1.61 -12.17 -12.50
CA ASP A 42 -1.56 -13.48 -11.88
C ASP A 42 -0.39 -14.29 -12.45
N LEU A 43 0.28 -15.07 -11.60
CA LEU A 43 1.40 -15.94 -11.92
C LEU A 43 1.13 -17.33 -11.35
N ALA A 44 1.14 -18.35 -12.21
CA ALA A 44 1.14 -19.74 -11.80
C ALA A 44 2.26 -20.51 -12.50
N GLY A 45 2.87 -21.43 -11.76
CA GLY A 45 3.96 -22.25 -12.26
C GLY A 45 4.44 -23.27 -11.25
N GLU A 46 5.30 -24.16 -11.72
CA GLU A 46 5.94 -25.22 -10.96
C GLU A 46 7.44 -25.19 -11.22
N ALA A 47 8.24 -25.47 -10.19
CA ALA A 47 9.69 -25.57 -10.32
C ALA A 47 10.13 -26.87 -9.65
N GLN A 48 10.93 -27.65 -10.36
CA GLN A 48 11.50 -28.90 -9.90
C GLN A 48 12.97 -29.00 -10.27
N VAL A 49 13.74 -29.71 -9.46
CA VAL A 49 15.13 -30.05 -9.75
C VAL A 49 15.19 -31.56 -9.93
N THR A 50 15.77 -32.01 -11.03
CA THR A 50 15.97 -33.42 -11.33
C THR A 50 17.45 -33.78 -11.38
N ASP A 51 17.81 -34.98 -10.95
CA ASP A 51 19.17 -35.51 -11.14
C ASP A 51 19.42 -35.99 -12.59
N ALA A 52 20.64 -36.49 -12.84
CA ALA A 52 21.04 -37.00 -14.15
C ALA A 52 20.23 -38.22 -14.64
N THR A 53 19.50 -38.89 -13.75
CA THR A 53 18.61 -40.02 -14.07
C THR A 53 17.16 -39.61 -14.30
N GLY A 54 16.85 -38.32 -14.14
CA GLY A 54 15.51 -37.76 -14.30
C GLY A 54 14.65 -37.82 -13.03
N HIS A 55 15.20 -38.26 -11.89
CA HIS A 55 14.47 -38.27 -10.62
C HIS A 55 14.38 -36.88 -10.02
N VAL A 56 13.18 -36.49 -9.59
CA VAL A 56 12.95 -35.21 -8.89
C VAL A 56 13.61 -35.27 -7.51
N VAL A 57 14.60 -34.41 -7.30
CA VAL A 57 15.33 -34.28 -6.03
C VAL A 57 14.83 -33.11 -5.19
N ALA A 58 14.07 -32.17 -5.77
CA ALA A 58 13.39 -31.10 -5.04
C ALA A 58 12.25 -30.46 -5.84
N GLU A 59 11.18 -30.02 -5.17
CA GLU A 59 10.09 -29.21 -5.72
C GLU A 59 9.97 -27.86 -4.98
N PHE A 60 9.78 -26.77 -5.73
CA PHE A 60 9.79 -25.39 -5.22
C PHE A 60 8.49 -24.62 -5.51
N SER A 61 7.35 -25.22 -5.16
CA SER A 61 6.03 -24.57 -5.31
C SER A 61 5.88 -23.28 -4.48
N SER A 62 6.68 -23.11 -3.42
CA SER A 62 6.73 -21.89 -2.60
C SER A 62 7.30 -20.67 -3.33
N CYS A 63 8.20 -20.87 -4.30
CA CYS A 63 8.83 -19.78 -5.05
C CYS A 63 7.80 -19.02 -5.91
N PHE A 64 6.89 -19.76 -6.57
CA PHE A 64 5.80 -19.16 -7.34
C PHE A 64 4.76 -18.45 -6.48
N ARG A 65 4.46 -18.96 -5.28
CA ARG A 65 3.57 -18.26 -4.34
C ARG A 65 4.13 -16.90 -3.93
N LEU A 66 5.43 -16.83 -3.66
CA LEU A 66 6.12 -15.57 -3.34
C LEU A 66 6.13 -14.62 -4.54
N ALA A 67 6.54 -15.11 -5.71
CA ALA A 67 6.59 -14.31 -6.94
C ALA A 67 5.21 -13.77 -7.36
N ARG A 68 4.14 -14.56 -7.21
CA ARG A 68 2.76 -14.11 -7.43
C ARG A 68 2.36 -12.99 -6.47
N ALA A 69 2.65 -13.16 -5.18
CA ALA A 69 2.35 -12.14 -4.17
C ALA A 69 3.09 -10.82 -4.47
N ASP A 70 4.32 -10.89 -4.98
CA ASP A 70 5.09 -9.73 -5.43
C ASP A 70 4.52 -9.12 -6.72
N ALA A 71 4.10 -9.92 -7.69
CA ALA A 71 3.48 -9.46 -8.93
C ALA A 71 2.14 -8.74 -8.68
N GLU A 72 1.25 -9.31 -7.87
CA GLU A 72 -0.01 -8.67 -7.47
C GLU A 72 0.25 -7.35 -6.71
N ARG A 73 1.33 -7.31 -5.92
CA ARG A 73 1.73 -6.12 -5.17
C ARG A 73 2.33 -5.04 -6.08
N LEU A 74 3.15 -5.41 -7.06
CA LEU A 74 3.68 -4.51 -8.10
C LEU A 74 2.55 -3.96 -8.96
N HIS A 75 1.57 -4.78 -9.35
CA HIS A 75 0.43 -4.34 -10.14
C HIS A 75 -0.41 -3.28 -9.42
N ARG A 76 -0.66 -3.47 -8.11
CA ARG A 76 -1.35 -2.46 -7.28
C ARG A 76 -0.59 -1.14 -7.25
N VAL A 77 0.74 -1.17 -7.22
CA VAL A 77 1.58 0.03 -7.22
C VAL A 77 1.60 0.69 -8.60
N ALA A 78 1.75 -0.10 -9.68
CA ALA A 78 1.80 0.38 -11.06
C ALA A 78 0.49 1.09 -11.49
N GLN A 79 -0.68 0.50 -11.21
CA GLN A 79 -1.97 1.13 -11.49
C GLN A 79 -2.13 2.49 -10.82
N ARG A 80 -1.50 2.68 -9.67
CA ARG A 80 -1.55 3.92 -8.91
C ARG A 80 -0.62 4.98 -9.47
N PHE A 81 0.54 4.58 -10.01
CA PHE A 81 1.45 5.48 -10.73
C PHE A 81 0.86 6.03 -12.02
N GLU A 82 0.07 5.25 -12.77
CA GLU A 82 -0.61 5.73 -13.99
C GLU A 82 -1.56 6.92 -13.72
N ARG A 83 -2.20 6.95 -12.54
CA ARG A 83 -3.05 8.08 -12.12
C ARG A 83 -2.26 9.27 -11.60
N ILE A 84 -1.15 9.06 -10.90
CA ILE A 84 -0.26 10.16 -10.47
C ILE A 84 0.41 10.84 -11.68
N GLY A 85 0.71 10.07 -12.74
CA GLY A 85 1.34 10.59 -13.96
C GLY A 85 0.42 11.42 -14.86
N ASN A 86 -0.88 11.47 -14.58
CA ASN A 86 -1.84 12.33 -15.26
C ASN A 86 -2.21 13.53 -14.36
N PRO A 87 -2.67 14.65 -14.94
CA PRO A 87 -3.20 15.76 -14.16
C PRO A 87 -4.30 15.27 -13.22
N ALA A 88 -4.16 15.53 -11.92
CA ALA A 88 -5.18 15.18 -10.94
C ALA A 88 -6.49 15.89 -11.28
N ARG A 89 -7.61 15.16 -11.16
CA ARG A 89 -8.94 15.77 -11.28
C ARG A 89 -9.11 16.82 -10.18
N ARG A 90 -9.93 17.84 -10.44
CA ARG A 90 -10.27 18.89 -9.47
C ARG A 90 -11.76 18.87 -9.20
N ASP A 91 -12.22 17.75 -8.62
CA ASP A 91 -13.62 17.60 -8.19
C ASP A 91 -13.79 18.16 -6.76
N PRO A 92 -14.97 18.66 -6.38
CA PRO A 92 -15.27 18.95 -4.98
C PRO A 92 -15.21 17.69 -4.12
N VAL A 93 -14.39 17.71 -3.07
CA VAL A 93 -14.24 16.60 -2.12
C VAL A 93 -14.49 17.09 -0.69
N ALA A 94 -15.59 16.62 -0.09
CA ALA A 94 -15.85 16.78 1.33
C ALA A 94 -14.94 15.84 2.15
N LEU A 95 -13.97 16.40 2.87
CA LEU A 95 -12.97 15.60 3.58
C LEU A 95 -13.54 14.80 4.75
N GLY A 96 -14.63 15.26 5.37
CA GLY A 96 -15.35 14.49 6.40
C GLY A 96 -15.95 13.20 5.85
N ALA A 97 -16.63 13.28 4.70
CA ALA A 97 -17.17 12.11 4.00
C ALA A 97 -16.07 11.17 3.50
N LEU A 98 -14.94 11.71 3.03
CA LEU A 98 -13.77 10.92 2.65
C LEU A 98 -13.22 10.13 3.85
N ALA A 99 -13.07 10.79 5.01
CA ALA A 99 -12.61 10.16 6.24
C ALA A 99 -13.54 9.04 6.71
N GLU A 100 -14.85 9.24 6.65
CA GLU A 100 -15.82 8.20 6.99
C GLU A 100 -15.81 7.02 6.03
N ARG A 101 -15.66 7.26 4.71
CA ARG A 101 -15.53 6.16 3.73
C ARG A 101 -14.32 5.30 4.04
N VAL A 102 -13.15 5.91 4.23
CA VAL A 102 -11.93 5.16 4.55
C VAL A 102 -12.07 4.45 5.90
N ALA A 103 -12.61 5.11 6.93
CA ALA A 103 -12.84 4.47 8.22
C ALA A 103 -13.80 3.28 8.11
N GLY A 104 -14.88 3.42 7.34
CA GLY A 104 -15.84 2.36 7.03
C GLY A 104 -15.20 1.17 6.32
N TYR A 105 -14.21 1.39 5.47
CA TYR A 105 -13.42 0.32 4.84
C TYR A 105 -12.55 -0.44 5.86
N PHE A 106 -11.90 0.24 6.81
CA PHE A 106 -11.01 -0.40 7.77
C PHE A 106 -11.74 -1.05 8.95
N ARG A 107 -12.80 -0.44 9.50
CA ARG A 107 -13.53 -0.90 10.71
C ARG A 107 -13.90 -2.40 10.72
N PRO A 108 -14.36 -3.03 9.61
CA PRO A 108 -14.66 -4.47 9.58
C PRO A 108 -13.44 -5.37 9.71
N ARG A 109 -12.25 -4.87 9.37
CA ARG A 109 -10.99 -5.63 9.29
C ARG A 109 -10.12 -5.49 10.55
N LEU A 110 -10.51 -4.63 11.47
CA LEU A 110 -9.77 -4.40 12.71
C LEU A 110 -10.01 -5.53 13.73
N PRO A 111 -9.00 -5.92 14.53
CA PRO A 111 -9.19 -6.87 15.61
C PRO A 111 -10.28 -6.39 16.59
N ARG A 112 -11.26 -7.26 16.89
CA ARG A 112 -12.42 -6.93 17.77
C ARG A 112 -12.37 -7.55 19.16
N HIS A 113 -11.56 -8.60 19.35
CA HIS A 113 -11.50 -9.37 20.59
C HIS A 113 -10.16 -9.16 21.31
N ALA A 114 -9.14 -9.96 21.00
CA ALA A 114 -7.79 -9.73 21.50
C ALA A 114 -7.14 -8.55 20.76
N ASN A 115 -6.41 -7.70 21.49
CA ASN A 115 -5.68 -6.56 20.95
C ASN A 115 -6.58 -5.62 20.11
N ARG A 116 -7.75 -5.29 20.66
CA ARG A 116 -8.77 -4.49 19.98
C ARG A 116 -8.20 -3.16 19.49
N ILE A 117 -8.50 -2.82 18.24
CA ILE A 117 -8.19 -1.51 17.66
C ILE A 117 -9.49 -0.75 17.44
N GLY A 118 -9.65 0.38 18.11
CA GLY A 118 -10.73 1.34 17.85
C GLY A 118 -10.37 2.28 16.71
N LEU A 119 -11.32 2.58 15.81
CA LEU A 119 -11.17 3.57 14.75
C LEU A 119 -12.38 4.51 14.75
N GLU A 120 -12.13 5.76 15.14
CA GLU A 120 -13.13 6.81 15.30
C GLU A 120 -12.86 7.95 14.32
N VAL A 121 -13.94 8.56 13.83
CA VAL A 121 -13.89 9.77 13.01
C VAL A 121 -14.60 10.86 13.78
N LEU A 122 -13.90 11.95 14.06
CA LEU A 122 -14.36 13.13 14.75
C LEU A 122 -14.38 14.29 13.73
N ALA A 123 -15.36 14.24 12.84
CA ALA A 123 -15.53 15.22 11.78
C ALA A 123 -17.00 15.27 11.34
N PRO A 124 -17.57 16.45 11.07
CA PRO A 124 -18.84 16.54 10.36
C PRO A 124 -18.70 15.92 8.97
N SER A 125 -19.63 15.05 8.55
CA SER A 125 -19.56 14.38 7.23
C SER A 125 -19.58 15.38 6.07
N ALA A 126 -20.32 16.50 6.21
CA ALA A 126 -20.29 17.59 5.24
C ALA A 126 -18.89 18.24 5.17
N GLY A 127 -18.24 18.45 6.33
CA GLY A 127 -16.83 18.81 6.49
C GLY A 127 -16.33 20.00 5.65
N PRO A 128 -15.03 20.33 5.74
CA PRO A 128 -14.39 21.23 4.79
C PRO A 128 -14.30 20.58 3.39
N VAL A 129 -14.52 21.38 2.35
CA VAL A 129 -14.47 20.94 0.94
C VAL A 129 -13.22 21.49 0.27
N ILE A 130 -12.54 20.63 -0.48
CA ILE A 130 -11.35 20.96 -1.28
C ILE A 130 -11.61 20.62 -2.75
N LEU A 131 -10.77 21.12 -3.66
CA LEU A 131 -10.76 20.68 -5.07
C LEU A 131 -9.65 19.65 -5.29
N GLY A 132 -10.01 18.43 -5.66
CA GLY A 132 -9.05 17.34 -5.77
C GLY A 132 -9.56 16.07 -6.45
N ASP A 133 -8.66 15.10 -6.62
CA ASP A 133 -8.99 13.77 -7.11
C ASP A 133 -9.39 12.89 -5.91
N PRO A 134 -10.67 12.53 -5.77
CA PRO A 134 -11.15 11.78 -4.61
C PRO A 134 -10.47 10.40 -4.49
N VAL A 135 -10.07 9.77 -5.60
CA VAL A 135 -9.44 8.45 -5.59
C VAL A 135 -8.00 8.54 -5.10
N LEU A 136 -7.26 9.56 -5.53
CA LEU A 136 -5.89 9.77 -5.05
C LEU A 136 -5.86 10.16 -3.58
N LEU A 137 -6.77 11.05 -3.14
CA LEU A 137 -6.88 11.46 -1.74
C LEU A 137 -7.31 10.30 -0.84
N GLU A 138 -8.26 9.47 -1.28
CA GLU A 138 -8.64 8.24 -0.59
C GLU A 138 -7.43 7.35 -0.37
N TRP A 139 -6.64 7.15 -1.41
CA TRP A 139 -5.42 6.35 -1.31
C TRP A 139 -4.36 6.97 -0.38
N ALA A 140 -4.16 8.29 -0.41
CA ALA A 140 -3.26 8.96 0.52
C ALA A 140 -3.71 8.75 1.99
N LEU A 141 -5.01 8.87 2.24
CA LEU A 141 -5.59 8.63 3.56
C LEU A 141 -5.50 7.15 3.98
N GLU A 142 -5.77 6.21 3.08
CA GLU A 142 -5.56 4.78 3.34
C GLU A 142 -4.12 4.48 3.77
N ALA A 143 -3.14 5.13 3.16
CA ALA A 143 -1.73 4.94 3.51
C ALA A 143 -1.45 5.41 4.95
N MET A 144 -2.01 6.55 5.36
CA MET A 144 -1.90 7.06 6.73
C MET A 144 -2.59 6.13 7.73
N VAL A 145 -3.85 5.75 7.47
CA VAL A 145 -4.63 4.87 8.36
C VAL A 145 -4.00 3.49 8.47
N LYS A 146 -3.51 2.92 7.37
CA LYS A 146 -2.80 1.63 7.40
C LYS A 146 -1.55 1.69 8.27
N ASN A 147 -0.81 2.80 8.25
CA ASN A 147 0.35 2.93 9.11
C ASN A 147 -0.02 2.96 10.59
N ALA A 148 -1.10 3.67 10.95
CA ALA A 148 -1.66 3.66 12.30
C ALA A 148 -2.11 2.25 12.74
N VAL A 149 -2.82 1.52 11.86
CA VAL A 149 -3.24 0.13 12.13
C VAL A 149 -2.03 -0.77 12.36
N ASP A 150 -1.04 -0.72 11.47
CA ASP A 150 0.15 -1.56 11.55
C ASP A 150 0.98 -1.25 12.81
N ALA A 151 1.03 0.02 13.26
CA ALA A 151 1.70 0.41 14.50
C ALA A 151 1.02 -0.16 15.76
N LEU A 152 -0.28 -0.46 15.68
CA LEU A 152 -1.09 -1.01 16.77
C LEU A 152 -1.29 -2.53 16.68
N GLN A 153 -0.80 -3.19 15.62
CA GLN A 153 -0.91 -4.64 15.49
C GLN A 153 -0.28 -5.37 16.67
N GLY A 154 -0.99 -6.37 17.20
CA GLY A 154 -0.55 -7.20 18.32
C GLY A 154 -0.61 -6.55 19.71
N ARG A 155 -0.94 -5.26 19.81
CA ARG A 155 -1.07 -4.52 21.09
C ARG A 155 -2.45 -3.93 21.33
N GLY A 156 -3.21 -3.68 20.26
CA GLY A 156 -4.46 -2.93 20.34
C GLY A 156 -4.22 -1.44 20.53
N GLY A 157 -5.30 -0.67 20.57
CA GLY A 157 -5.23 0.78 20.74
C GLY A 157 -6.38 1.52 20.08
N LYS A 158 -6.16 2.79 19.80
CA LYS A 158 -7.14 3.71 19.22
C LYS A 158 -6.50 4.52 18.10
N ILE A 159 -7.24 4.67 17.02
CA ILE A 159 -6.97 5.54 15.90
C ILE A 159 -8.13 6.55 15.84
N VAL A 160 -7.80 7.83 15.69
CA VAL A 160 -8.75 8.94 15.59
C VAL A 160 -8.44 9.73 14.33
N LEU A 161 -9.45 9.89 13.48
CA LEU A 161 -9.42 10.79 12.34
C LEU A 161 -10.13 12.08 12.74
N THR A 162 -9.49 13.23 12.58
CA THR A 162 -10.16 14.53 12.72
C THR A 162 -10.07 15.30 11.42
N VAL A 163 -11.11 16.07 11.12
CA VAL A 163 -11.14 16.96 9.96
C VAL A 163 -11.71 18.31 10.39
N ARG A 164 -11.00 19.39 10.11
CA ARG A 164 -11.45 20.76 10.40
C ARG A 164 -10.88 21.76 9.40
N ALA A 165 -11.51 22.92 9.28
CA ALA A 165 -10.93 24.06 8.58
C ALA A 165 -10.05 24.85 9.55
N GLU A 166 -8.92 25.34 9.07
CA GLU A 166 -8.03 26.29 9.76
C GLU A 166 -7.62 27.37 8.75
N GLY A 167 -8.30 28.52 8.77
CA GLY A 167 -8.07 29.60 7.80
C GLY A 167 -8.37 29.14 6.36
N PRO A 168 -7.44 29.29 5.41
CA PRO A 168 -7.65 28.91 4.00
C PRO A 168 -7.45 27.40 3.74
N GLU A 169 -7.16 26.60 4.77
CA GLU A 169 -6.80 25.19 4.63
C GLU A 169 -7.78 24.26 5.35
N ALA A 170 -8.06 23.11 4.74
CA ALA A 170 -8.63 21.95 5.39
C ALA A 170 -7.51 21.09 6.00
N ILE A 171 -7.68 20.70 7.26
CA ILE A 171 -6.71 19.91 8.01
C ILE A 171 -7.34 18.56 8.37
N LEU A 172 -6.76 17.49 7.85
CA LEU A 172 -7.09 16.11 8.21
C LEU A 172 -5.95 15.52 9.03
N ARG A 173 -6.26 15.02 10.23
CA ARG A 173 -5.29 14.31 11.08
C ARG A 173 -5.65 12.84 11.21
N VAL A 174 -4.66 11.98 11.16
CA VAL A 174 -4.74 10.56 11.56
C VAL A 174 -3.84 10.39 12.78
N THR A 175 -4.45 10.20 13.94
CA THR A 175 -3.74 10.04 15.22
C THR A 175 -3.91 8.62 15.75
N ASP A 176 -2.81 7.95 16.08
CA ASP A 176 -2.82 6.71 16.85
C ASP A 176 -2.13 6.87 18.20
N ASN A 177 -2.46 5.99 19.14
CA ASN A 177 -1.84 5.92 20.46
C ASN A 177 -0.78 4.80 20.57
N GLY A 178 -0.14 4.46 19.46
CA GLY A 178 0.87 3.41 19.37
C GLY A 178 2.24 3.83 19.92
N PRO A 179 3.31 3.07 19.59
CA PRO A 179 4.66 3.35 20.07
C PRO A 179 5.28 4.62 19.49
N GLY A 180 4.68 5.17 18.44
CA GLY A 180 5.21 6.31 17.70
C GLY A 180 6.26 5.94 16.64
N VAL A 181 6.74 6.95 15.93
CA VAL A 181 7.81 6.79 14.93
C VAL A 181 9.19 6.95 15.62
N PRO A 182 10.11 5.98 15.48
CA PRO A 182 11.49 6.09 15.96
C PRO A 182 12.18 7.35 15.44
N ARG A 183 12.98 8.02 16.29
CA ARG A 183 13.54 9.35 16.00
C ARG A 183 14.40 9.36 14.73
N GLU A 184 15.10 8.26 14.48
CA GLU A 184 16.00 8.05 13.35
C GLU A 184 15.24 8.02 12.02
N LEU A 185 13.99 7.50 12.04
CA LEU A 185 13.14 7.41 10.85
C LEU A 185 12.35 8.69 10.60
N ARG A 186 12.19 9.59 11.58
CA ARG A 186 11.31 10.76 11.46
C ARG A 186 11.67 11.69 10.28
N ARG A 187 12.95 11.77 9.92
CA ARG A 187 13.42 12.62 8.81
C ARG A 187 13.20 11.99 7.43
N THR A 188 13.21 10.66 7.35
CA THR A 188 13.24 9.91 6.09
C THR A 188 11.97 9.10 5.85
N LEU A 189 10.98 9.12 6.77
CA LEU A 189 9.78 8.28 6.69
C LEU A 189 8.92 8.47 5.42
N PHE A 190 9.09 9.61 4.75
CA PHE A 190 8.41 9.93 3.48
C PHE A 190 9.29 9.70 2.24
N GLU A 191 10.51 9.20 2.41
CA GLU A 191 11.38 8.80 1.31
C GLU A 191 10.99 7.40 0.82
N PRO A 192 10.98 7.15 -0.51
CA PRO A 192 10.71 5.83 -1.04
C PRO A 192 11.68 4.78 -0.50
N GLY A 193 11.18 3.57 -0.22
CA GLY A 193 12.01 2.47 0.27
C GLY A 193 12.19 2.43 1.79
N ILE A 194 11.88 3.52 2.50
CA ILE A 194 12.03 3.57 3.97
C ILE A 194 10.86 2.89 4.68
N THR A 195 11.15 1.84 5.44
CA THR A 195 10.15 1.16 6.27
C THR A 195 10.77 0.39 7.42
N SER A 196 10.08 0.33 8.55
CA SER A 196 10.39 -0.57 9.67
C SER A 196 9.67 -1.91 9.58
N LYS A 197 8.86 -2.14 8.55
CA LYS A 197 7.98 -3.30 8.41
C LYS A 197 8.68 -4.43 7.63
N ARG A 198 8.68 -5.64 8.18
CA ARG A 198 9.14 -6.85 7.49
C ARG A 198 8.26 -7.09 6.25
N GLY A 199 8.83 -7.05 5.04
CA GLY A 199 8.10 -7.16 3.77
C GLY A 199 7.32 -5.89 3.35
N GLY A 200 7.55 -4.76 4.02
CA GLY A 200 7.12 -3.45 3.56
C GLY A 200 8.04 -2.93 2.46
N TRP A 201 7.53 -2.15 1.52
CA TRP A 201 8.34 -1.53 0.45
C TRP A 201 8.67 -0.06 0.75
N GLY A 202 8.12 0.52 1.82
CA GLY A 202 8.34 1.94 2.15
C GLY A 202 7.75 2.94 1.15
N ILE A 203 6.87 2.51 0.25
CA ILE A 203 6.33 3.34 -0.82
C ILE A 203 5.11 4.16 -0.39
N GLY A 204 4.34 3.68 0.60
CA GLY A 204 3.00 4.20 0.91
C GLY A 204 2.97 5.68 1.28
N LEU A 205 3.76 6.10 2.27
CA LEU A 205 3.80 7.50 2.70
C LEU A 205 4.50 8.41 1.70
N ALA A 206 5.51 7.90 1.00
CA ALA A 206 6.17 8.65 -0.06
C ALA A 206 5.18 9.03 -1.17
N LEU A 207 4.35 8.08 -1.61
CA LEU A 207 3.31 8.34 -2.61
C LEU A 207 2.16 9.18 -2.06
N ALA A 208 1.74 8.97 -0.81
CA ALA A 208 0.75 9.84 -0.17
C ALA A 208 1.22 11.30 -0.12
N ARG A 209 2.49 11.55 0.23
CA ARG A 209 3.07 12.89 0.23
C ARG A 209 3.08 13.50 -1.16
N ARG A 210 3.42 12.71 -2.17
CA ARG A 210 3.42 13.15 -3.57
C ARG A 210 2.00 13.47 -4.07
N VAL A 211 1.02 12.64 -3.75
CA VAL A 211 -0.39 12.90 -4.05
C VAL A 211 -0.83 14.24 -3.45
N VAL A 212 -0.51 14.48 -2.18
CA VAL A 212 -0.93 15.69 -1.47
C VAL A 212 -0.21 16.93 -1.99
N ALA A 213 1.12 16.85 -2.18
CA ALA A 213 1.93 17.99 -2.61
C ALA A 213 1.77 18.29 -4.10
N ASP A 214 2.09 17.34 -4.98
CA ASP A 214 2.12 17.55 -6.42
C ASP A 214 0.71 17.57 -7.03
N GLY A 215 -0.22 16.80 -6.46
CA GLY A 215 -1.56 16.62 -7.03
C GLY A 215 -2.61 17.59 -6.48
N HIS A 216 -2.38 18.17 -5.30
CA HIS A 216 -3.41 18.91 -4.56
C HIS A 216 -2.89 20.18 -3.85
N ASP A 217 -1.66 20.59 -4.12
CA ASP A 217 -1.04 21.81 -3.57
C ASP A 217 -1.05 21.86 -2.03
N GLY A 218 -1.04 20.69 -1.40
CA GLY A 218 -1.11 20.53 0.05
C GLY A 218 0.22 20.15 0.68
N THR A 219 0.17 19.84 1.98
CA THR A 219 1.31 19.29 2.72
C THR A 219 0.91 18.06 3.51
N LEU A 220 1.78 17.04 3.53
CA LEU A 220 1.65 15.86 4.38
C LEU A 220 2.85 15.80 5.32
N MET A 221 2.60 15.84 6.62
CA MET A 221 3.64 15.93 7.65
C MET A 221 3.37 14.98 8.81
N LEU A 222 4.42 14.72 9.60
CA LEU A 222 4.34 14.07 10.90
C LEU A 222 4.40 15.16 11.97
N GLU A 223 3.37 15.27 12.82
CA GLU A 223 3.41 16.16 13.98
C GLU A 223 4.37 15.59 15.05
N PRO A 224 5.17 16.44 15.73
CA PRO A 224 5.97 16.01 16.87
C PRO A 224 5.08 15.41 17.97
N SER A 225 5.43 14.20 18.42
CA SER A 225 4.79 13.58 19.57
C SER A 225 5.78 12.76 20.39
N GLU A 226 5.54 12.71 21.69
CA GLU A 226 6.22 11.84 22.64
C GLU A 226 5.66 10.40 22.65
N LYS A 227 4.35 10.24 22.39
CA LYS A 227 3.66 8.95 22.32
C LYS A 227 2.68 8.93 21.15
N GLY A 228 2.53 7.78 20.51
CA GLY A 228 1.68 7.66 19.33
C GLY A 228 2.23 8.41 18.12
N THR A 229 1.39 8.56 17.11
CA THR A 229 1.76 9.20 15.85
C THR A 229 0.59 9.99 15.32
N THR A 230 0.85 11.22 14.87
CA THR A 230 -0.15 12.05 14.19
C THR A 230 0.39 12.44 12.83
N PHE A 231 -0.20 11.87 11.78
CA PHE A 231 0.01 12.34 10.42
C PHE A 231 -1.00 13.43 10.10
N VAL A 232 -0.55 14.51 9.47
CA VAL A 232 -1.37 15.67 9.16
C VAL A 232 -1.30 15.98 7.68
N MET A 233 -2.47 15.98 7.04
CA MET A 233 -2.67 16.41 5.67
C MET A 233 -3.32 17.80 5.70
N ARG A 234 -2.65 18.81 5.17
CA ARG A 234 -3.18 20.17 4.96
C ARG A 234 -3.47 20.34 3.47
N LEU A 235 -4.65 20.82 3.12
CA LEU A 235 -5.10 21.00 1.74
C LEU A 235 -5.78 22.36 1.59
N PRO A 236 -5.56 23.10 0.49
CA PRO A 236 -6.30 24.35 0.24
C PRO A 236 -7.80 24.09 0.14
N LEU A 237 -8.61 24.92 0.81
CA LEU A 237 -10.06 24.89 0.67
C LEU A 237 -10.48 25.27 -0.75
N ALA A 238 -11.58 24.67 -1.23
CA ALA A 238 -12.20 25.06 -2.49
C ALA A 238 -12.70 26.52 -2.44
N GLU A 239 -13.24 26.91 -1.29
CA GLU A 239 -13.60 28.28 -0.95
C GLU A 239 -13.06 28.58 0.46
N PRO A 240 -12.24 29.64 0.64
CA PRO A 240 -11.75 30.01 1.96
C PRO A 240 -12.92 30.24 2.93
N THR A 241 -12.82 29.72 4.15
CA THR A 241 -13.81 30.07 5.18
C THR A 241 -13.60 31.52 5.57
N ALA A 242 -14.63 32.36 5.35
CA ALA A 242 -14.62 33.79 5.67
C ALA A 242 -14.54 34.06 7.17
#